data_AF-A0A2R8BT38-F1
#
_entry.id   AF-A0A2R8BT38-F1
#
_cell.length_a   1.000
_cell.length_b   1.000
_cell.length_c   1.000
_cell.angle_alpha   90.00
_cell.angle_beta   90.00
_cell.angle_gamma   90.00
#
_symmetry.space_group_name_H-M   'P 1'
#
loop_
_entity.id
_entity.type
_entity.pdbx_description
1 polymer ?
#
loop_
_entity_poly.entity_id
_entity_poly.type
_entity_poly.pdbx_seq_one_letter_code
_entity_poly.pdbx_strand_id
1 'polypeptide(L)'
;MIRDATLMSVLVVLIAGPAQADCLVDYKAKKDDPLQLHYGVIRLDDADCADPAPAISDRIAGDGWTLLTVMDDLSEAEAEERRSDAGAYFLRY
;
A
#
# COMPACT_ATOMS: atom_id res chain seq x y z
N MET A 1 26.48 -27.48 -51.58
CA MET A 1 25.12 -27.84 -51.16
C MET A 1 25.05 -27.72 -49.64
N ILE A 2 24.39 -26.64 -49.15
CA ILE A 2 23.50 -26.55 -47.97
C ILE A 2 23.93 -27.29 -46.69
N ARG A 3 24.07 -26.68 -45.52
CA ARG A 3 23.33 -25.56 -44.92
C ARG A 3 24.18 -24.84 -43.87
N ASP A 4 24.03 -23.53 -43.85
CA ASP A 4 24.70 -22.59 -42.98
C ASP A 4 24.49 -22.90 -41.49
N ALA A 5 25.61 -22.98 -40.78
CA ALA A 5 25.69 -23.07 -39.34
C ALA A 5 25.56 -21.67 -38.75
N THR A 6 24.42 -21.32 -38.16
CA THR A 6 24.35 -20.31 -37.09
C THR A 6 22.98 -20.38 -36.38
N LEU A 7 22.91 -21.20 -35.33
CA LEU A 7 21.84 -21.10 -34.33
C LEU A 7 22.19 -19.91 -33.43
N MET A 8 21.68 -18.73 -33.78
CA MET A 8 21.79 -17.53 -32.95
C MET A 8 20.69 -17.56 -31.89
N SER A 9 20.94 -18.27 -30.79
CA SER A 9 20.09 -18.27 -29.61
C SER A 9 20.19 -16.90 -28.92
N VAL A 10 19.20 -16.04 -29.13
CA VAL A 10 19.05 -14.77 -28.40
C VAL A 10 18.58 -15.10 -26.98
N LEU A 11 19.48 -14.99 -26.01
CA LEU A 11 19.15 -15.07 -24.59
C LEU A 11 18.60 -13.70 -24.15
N VAL A 12 17.27 -13.57 -24.08
CA VAL A 12 16.62 -12.41 -23.46
C VAL A 12 16.70 -12.58 -21.95
N VAL A 13 17.60 -11.84 -21.31
CA VAL A 13 17.63 -11.71 -19.84
C VAL A 13 16.57 -10.68 -19.46
N LEU A 14 15.40 -11.14 -19.03
CA LEU A 14 14.41 -10.29 -18.37
C LEU A 14 14.97 -9.91 -17.00
N ILE A 15 15.47 -8.68 -16.90
CA ILE A 15 15.83 -8.09 -15.62
C ILE A 15 14.51 -7.74 -14.93
N ALA A 16 13.97 -8.67 -14.15
CA ALA A 16 12.88 -8.37 -13.24
C ALA A 16 13.44 -7.46 -12.14
N GLY A 17 13.28 -6.14 -12.31
CA GLY A 17 13.52 -5.18 -11.24
C GLY A 17 12.52 -5.42 -10.09
N PRO A 18 12.84 -5.03 -8.86
CA PRO A 18 11.87 -5.07 -7.78
C PRO A 18 10.67 -4.23 -8.20
N ALA A 19 9.49 -4.86 -8.29
CA ALA A 19 8.25 -4.12 -8.33
C ALA A 19 8.19 -3.36 -6.99
N GLN A 20 8.32 -2.04 -7.04
CA GLN A 20 8.05 -1.19 -5.88
C GLN A 20 6.56 -1.39 -5.58
N ALA A 21 6.27 -2.26 -4.61
CA ALA A 21 4.92 -2.43 -4.14
C ALA A 21 4.60 -1.18 -3.34
N ASP A 22 3.68 -0.36 -3.83
CA ASP A 22 3.16 0.75 -3.05
C ASP A 22 2.68 0.22 -1.68
N CYS A 23 3.19 0.81 -0.60
CA CYS A 23 2.87 0.40 0.76
C CYS A 23 1.48 0.88 1.16
N LEU A 24 0.47 0.18 0.67
CA LEU A 24 -0.93 0.50 0.97
C LEU A 24 -1.39 -0.36 2.13
N VAL A 25 -1.98 0.26 3.12
CA VAL A 25 -2.51 -0.41 4.31
C VAL A 25 -3.87 0.16 4.63
N ASP A 26 -4.81 -0.69 5.01
CA ASP A 26 -6.05 -0.23 5.64
C ASP A 26 -5.97 -0.29 7.16
N TYR A 27 -6.73 0.60 7.79
CA TYR A 27 -6.72 0.76 9.24
C TYR A 27 -8.07 1.26 9.75
N LYS A 28 -8.25 1.15 11.06
CA LYS A 28 -9.37 1.74 11.79
C LYS A 28 -8.84 2.71 12.81
N ALA A 29 -9.53 3.83 12.98
CA ALA A 29 -9.19 4.84 13.96
C ALA A 29 -10.44 5.41 14.63
N LYS A 30 -10.23 6.06 15.78
CA LYS A 30 -11.27 6.71 16.55
C LYS A 30 -10.91 8.12 16.98
N LYS A 31 -11.91 8.93 17.25
CA LYS A 31 -11.84 10.13 18.08
C LYS A 31 -12.75 9.91 19.27
N ASP A 32 -12.30 10.30 20.45
CA ASP A 32 -13.13 10.30 21.65
C ASP A 32 -13.82 11.69 21.80
N ASP A 33 -14.95 11.72 22.51
CA ASP A 33 -15.66 12.94 22.93
C ASP A 33 -15.99 14.02 21.84
N PRO A 34 -16.96 13.79 20.93
CA PRO A 34 -17.82 12.61 20.82
C PRO A 34 -17.14 11.46 20.08
N LEU A 35 -17.52 10.22 20.44
CA LEU A 35 -17.00 9.02 19.80
C LEU A 35 -17.30 9.04 18.29
N GLN A 36 -16.24 9.05 17.49
CA GLN A 36 -16.29 8.90 16.05
C GLN A 36 -15.37 7.76 15.65
N LEU A 37 -15.79 6.97 14.66
CA LEU A 37 -15.00 5.89 14.07
C LEU A 37 -14.84 6.19 12.60
N HIS A 38 -13.67 5.87 12.06
CA HIS A 38 -13.53 5.76 10.62
C HIS A 38 -12.56 4.66 10.22
N TYR A 39 -12.78 4.22 8.99
CA TYR A 39 -11.92 3.33 8.25
C TYR A 39 -11.15 4.16 7.23
N GLY A 40 -9.88 3.84 7.01
CA GLY A 40 -9.01 4.57 6.09
C GLY A 40 -8.09 3.63 5.33
N VAL A 41 -7.61 4.10 4.19
CA VAL A 41 -6.52 3.48 3.43
C VAL A 41 -5.42 4.52 3.34
N ILE A 42 -4.18 4.14 3.59
CA ILE A 42 -3.03 5.05 3.60
C ILE A 42 -1.88 4.46 2.81
N ARG A 43 -1.14 5.33 2.11
CA ARG A 43 0.12 4.99 1.46
C ARG A 43 1.27 5.42 2.36
N LEU A 44 2.13 4.49 2.73
CA LEU A 44 3.34 4.74 3.51
C LEU A 44 4.60 4.68 2.62
N ASP A 45 5.73 5.10 3.19
CA ASP A 45 7.03 4.85 2.58
C ASP A 45 7.41 3.38 2.79
N ASP A 46 8.20 2.81 1.88
CA ASP A 46 8.62 1.40 1.93
C ASP A 46 9.29 1.01 3.26
N ALA A 47 9.96 1.97 3.91
CA ALA A 47 10.63 1.77 5.20
C ALA A 47 9.66 1.51 6.35
N ASP A 48 8.41 1.99 6.25
CA ASP A 48 7.40 1.89 7.29
C ASP A 48 6.50 0.67 7.11
N CYS A 49 6.53 -0.03 5.96
CA CYS A 49 5.66 -1.18 5.71
C CYS A 49 5.84 -2.32 6.70
N ALA A 50 7.06 -2.52 7.20
CA ALA A 50 7.35 -3.63 8.10
C ALA A 50 6.67 -3.44 9.47
N ASP A 51 6.43 -2.20 9.87
CA ASP A 51 5.69 -1.83 11.07
C ASP A 51 4.93 -0.50 10.81
N PRO A 52 3.73 -0.57 10.21
CA PRO A 52 3.04 0.61 9.72
C PRO A 52 2.37 1.43 10.84
N ALA A 53 2.13 0.82 12.01
CA ALA A 53 1.33 1.44 13.07
C ALA A 53 1.89 2.78 13.61
N PRO A 54 3.20 2.96 13.83
CA PRO A 54 3.78 4.23 14.26
C PRO A 54 3.55 5.35 13.23
N ALA A 55 3.89 5.09 11.96
CA ALA A 55 3.75 6.07 10.88
C ALA A 55 2.28 6.48 10.67
N ILE A 56 1.35 5.52 10.72
CA ILE A 56 -0.09 5.80 10.64
C ILE A 56 -0.53 6.64 11.84
N SER A 57 -0.17 6.24 13.06
CA SER A 57 -0.56 6.95 14.29
C SER A 57 -0.12 8.40 14.27
N ASP A 58 1.13 8.66 13.88
CA ASP A 58 1.68 10.01 13.82
C ASP A 58 0.96 10.89 12.79
N ARG A 59 0.66 10.34 11.59
CA ARG A 59 -0.01 11.08 10.51
C ARG A 59 -1.45 11.44 10.86
N ILE A 60 -2.21 10.51 11.45
CA ILE A 60 -3.64 10.75 11.74
C ILE A 60 -3.86 11.53 13.04
N ALA A 61 -2.90 11.51 13.97
CA ALA A 61 -2.98 12.23 15.24
C ALA A 61 -3.09 13.75 15.05
N GLY A 62 -2.55 14.31 13.97
CA GLY A 62 -2.67 15.74 13.65
C GLY A 62 -4.12 16.22 13.49
N ASP A 63 -5.00 15.34 13.02
CA ASP A 63 -6.44 15.60 12.93
C ASP A 63 -7.19 15.19 14.19
N GLY A 64 -6.51 14.66 15.22
CA GLY A 64 -7.09 14.19 16.49
C GLY A 64 -7.53 12.72 16.47
N TRP A 65 -7.21 11.95 15.43
CA TRP A 65 -7.52 10.53 15.38
C TRP A 65 -6.52 9.70 16.19
N THR A 66 -7.01 8.62 16.78
CA THR A 66 -6.23 7.60 17.48
C THR A 66 -6.35 6.29 16.72
N LEU A 67 -5.22 5.70 16.34
CA LEU A 67 -5.19 4.41 15.66
C LEU A 67 -5.75 3.33 16.58
N LEU A 68 -6.67 2.52 16.07
CA LEU A 68 -7.20 1.35 16.77
C LEU A 68 -6.50 0.08 16.34
N THR A 69 -6.38 -0.13 15.03
CA THR A 69 -5.74 -1.31 14.46
C THR A 69 -5.34 -1.04 13.02
N VAL A 70 -4.20 -1.60 12.64
CA VAL A 70 -3.88 -1.88 11.24
C VAL A 70 -4.62 -3.15 10.85
N MET A 71 -5.14 -3.20 9.64
CA MET A 71 -5.96 -4.31 9.15
C MET A 71 -5.11 -5.20 8.24
N ASP A 72 -4.93 -4.84 6.97
CA ASP A 72 -4.20 -5.60 5.97
C ASP A 72 -3.26 -4.71 5.12
N ASP A 73 -2.17 -5.31 4.64
CA ASP A 73 -1.40 -4.77 3.53
C ASP A 73 -2.15 -5.02 2.22
N LEU A 74 -2.18 -4.04 1.34
CA LEU A 74 -3.01 -4.02 0.14
C LEU A 74 -2.16 -3.85 -1.11
N SER A 75 -2.55 -4.54 -2.17
CA SER A 75 -2.23 -4.10 -3.52
C SER A 75 -3.02 -2.85 -3.89
N GLU A 76 -2.63 -2.16 -4.97
CA GLU A 76 -3.37 -1.02 -5.50
C GLU A 76 -4.82 -1.37 -5.86
N ALA A 77 -5.06 -2.57 -6.40
CA ALA A 77 -6.39 -3.04 -6.75
C ALA A 77 -7.26 -3.25 -5.50
N GLU A 78 -6.71 -3.90 -4.46
CA GLU A 78 -7.42 -4.12 -3.19
C GLU A 78 -7.70 -2.82 -2.44
N ALA A 79 -6.80 -1.84 -2.53
CA ALA A 79 -7.01 -0.49 -2.03
C ALA A 79 -8.17 0.20 -2.78
N GLU A 80 -8.19 0.13 -4.11
CA GLU A 80 -9.26 0.73 -4.90
C GLU A 80 -10.64 0.15 -4.55
N GLU A 81 -10.74 -1.16 -4.31
CA GLU A 81 -11.96 -1.82 -3.84
C GLU A 81 -12.48 -1.22 -2.51
N ARG A 82 -11.58 -0.75 -1.65
CA ARG A 82 -11.87 -0.15 -0.34
C ARG A 82 -12.18 1.34 -0.39
N ARG A 83 -12.06 2.01 -1.54
CA ARG A 83 -12.25 3.45 -1.69
C ARG A 83 -13.60 3.94 -1.17
N SER A 84 -14.68 3.24 -1.51
CA SER A 84 -16.03 3.65 -1.08
C SER A 84 -16.20 3.55 0.44
N ASP A 85 -15.59 2.56 1.06
CA ASP A 85 -15.68 2.32 2.50
C ASP A 85 -14.82 3.32 3.29
N ALA A 86 -13.63 3.63 2.77
CA ALA A 86 -12.73 4.63 3.35
C ALA A 86 -13.22 6.07 3.10
N GLY A 87 -13.98 6.31 2.03
CA GLY A 87 -14.60 7.58 1.70
C GLY A 87 -13.59 8.73 1.71
N ALA A 88 -13.83 9.73 2.56
CA ALA A 88 -12.95 10.90 2.69
C ALA A 88 -11.55 10.59 3.26
N TYR A 89 -11.33 9.37 3.74
CA TYR A 89 -10.06 8.92 4.34
C TYR A 89 -9.28 7.98 3.43
N PHE A 90 -9.72 7.79 2.18
CA PHE A 90 -8.95 7.07 1.18
C PHE A 90 -7.75 7.89 0.73
N LEU A 91 -6.54 7.45 1.08
CA LEU A 91 -5.25 8.10 0.78
C LEU A 91 -5.15 9.57 1.20
N ARG A 92 -5.97 9.95 2.19
CA ARG A 92 -5.99 11.33 2.70
C ARG A 92 -4.76 11.64 3.55
N TYR A 93 -4.43 10.69 4.41
CA TYR A 93 -3.42 10.87 5.44
C TYR A 93 -2.08 10.48 4.93
#